data_AF-A0A6P4XL27-F1
#
_entry.id   AF-A0A6P4XL27-F1
#
_cell.length_a   1.000
_cell.length_b   1.000
_cell.length_c   1.000
_cell.angle_alpha   90.00
_cell.angle_beta   90.00
_cell.angle_gamma   90.00
#
_symmetry.space_group_name_H-M   'P 1'
#
loop_
_entity.id
_entity.type
_entity.pdbx_description
1 polymer ?
#
loop_
_entity_poly.entity_id
_entity_poly.type
_entity_poly.pdbx_seq_one_letter_code
_entity_poly.pdbx_strand_id
1 'polypeptide(L)'
;MHKVVDGLGSGQIISVFPFLRFVPGINSGFKEVLKQSTKIQEVVWDEITRHRENLDRENLDRENPRDFLDFCLLEVEKQEKVEGLTEENAVYVAMELFMAGIGKTTNTLLWSLMYMTLNPDIQNKVLFSIKCYFCYTM
;
A
#
# COMPACT_ATOMS: atom_id res chain seq x y z
N MET A 1 -10.57 2.77 9.11
CA MET A 1 -10.13 1.36 9.07
C MET A 1 -11.25 0.39 9.44
N HIS A 2 -11.95 0.57 10.56
CA HIS A 2 -13.09 -0.29 10.97
C HIS A 2 -14.11 -0.54 9.83
N LYS A 3 -14.64 0.54 9.22
CA LYS A 3 -15.58 0.44 8.07
C LYS A 3 -15.01 -0.24 6.81
N VAL A 4 -13.70 -0.23 6.63
CA VAL A 4 -13.01 -0.86 5.49
C VAL A 4 -12.94 -2.37 5.72
N VAL A 5 -12.60 -2.77 6.94
CA VAL A 5 -12.54 -4.17 7.38
C VAL A 5 -13.94 -4.79 7.38
N ASP A 6 -14.94 -4.06 7.88
CA ASP A 6 -16.35 -4.48 7.85
C ASP A 6 -16.86 -4.65 6.41
N GLY A 7 -16.51 -3.69 5.54
CA GLY A 7 -16.81 -3.74 4.12
C GLY A 7 -16.16 -4.95 3.45
N LEU A 8 -14.87 -5.22 3.72
CA LEU A 8 -14.13 -6.34 3.16
C LEU A 8 -14.80 -7.67 3.50
N GLY A 9 -15.24 -7.86 4.76
CA GLY A 9 -15.99 -9.03 5.20
C GLY A 9 -17.31 -9.24 4.43
N SER A 10 -18.05 -8.15 4.18
CA SER A 10 -19.28 -8.22 3.37
C SER A 10 -19.02 -8.54 1.89
N GLY A 11 -17.89 -8.06 1.33
CA GLY A 11 -17.48 -8.37 -0.04
C GLY A 11 -17.09 -9.84 -0.23
N GLN A 12 -16.44 -10.44 0.77
CA GLN A 12 -16.09 -11.88 0.75
C GLN A 12 -17.35 -12.76 0.71
N ILE A 13 -18.40 -12.40 1.45
CA ILE A 13 -19.67 -13.14 1.45
C ILE A 13 -20.39 -13.07 0.09
N ILE A 14 -20.36 -11.92 -0.59
CA ILE A 14 -20.96 -11.80 -1.94
C ILE A 14 -20.15 -12.58 -2.98
N SER A 15 -18.83 -12.70 -2.81
CA SER A 15 -17.99 -13.54 -3.68
C SER A 15 -18.35 -15.02 -3.57
N VAL A 16 -18.63 -15.50 -2.35
CA VAL A 16 -19.05 -16.90 -2.09
C VAL A 16 -20.51 -17.14 -2.49
N PHE A 17 -21.39 -16.16 -2.25
CA PHE A 17 -22.83 -16.24 -2.53
C PHE A 17 -23.30 -15.05 -3.39
N PRO A 18 -23.15 -15.14 -4.73
CA PRO A 18 -23.39 -14.01 -5.64
C PRO A 18 -24.81 -13.42 -5.60
N PHE A 19 -25.82 -14.22 -5.21
CA PHE A 19 -27.21 -13.78 -5.11
C PHE A 19 -27.44 -12.75 -4.00
N LEU A 20 -26.56 -12.67 -2.99
CA LEU A 20 -26.64 -11.70 -1.90
C LEU A 20 -26.44 -10.25 -2.36
N ARG A 21 -25.91 -10.01 -3.57
CA ARG A 21 -25.81 -8.68 -4.17
C ARG A 21 -27.16 -7.99 -4.36
N PHE A 22 -28.25 -8.75 -4.41
CA PHE A 22 -29.60 -8.24 -4.62
C PHE A 22 -30.35 -7.99 -3.31
N VAL A 23 -29.79 -8.41 -2.16
CA VAL A 23 -30.43 -8.24 -0.85
C VAL A 23 -30.18 -6.81 -0.34
N PRO A 24 -31.24 -6.03 -0.06
CA PRO A 24 -31.10 -4.70 0.51
C PRO A 24 -30.39 -4.76 1.87
N GLY A 25 -29.42 -3.89 2.10
CA GLY A 25 -28.64 -3.85 3.35
C GLY A 25 -27.36 -4.69 3.34
N ILE A 26 -27.31 -5.81 2.59
CA ILE A 26 -26.07 -6.61 2.45
C ILE A 26 -25.14 -5.99 1.40
N ASN A 27 -25.71 -5.47 0.31
CA ASN A 27 -24.94 -4.87 -0.78
C ASN A 27 -24.36 -3.47 -0.46
N SER A 28 -24.74 -2.85 0.67
CA SER A 28 -24.24 -1.52 1.04
C SER A 28 -22.75 -1.54 1.39
N GLY A 29 -22.31 -2.56 2.13
CA GLY A 29 -20.89 -2.75 2.48
C GLY A 29 -20.03 -2.98 1.25
N PHE A 30 -20.50 -3.80 0.29
CA PHE A 30 -19.80 -4.03 -0.97
C PHE A 30 -19.68 -2.78 -1.84
N LYS A 31 -20.75 -1.97 -1.93
CA LYS A 31 -20.69 -0.67 -2.63
C LYS A 31 -19.68 0.29 -2.01
N GLU A 32 -19.58 0.32 -0.67
CA GLU A 32 -18.60 1.16 0.02
C GLU A 32 -17.17 0.65 -0.18
N VAL A 33 -16.94 -0.67 -0.21
CA VAL A 33 -15.63 -1.23 -0.57
C VAL A 33 -15.24 -0.80 -1.98
N LEU A 34 -16.12 -0.98 -2.96
CA LEU A 34 -15.83 -0.59 -4.35
C LEU A 34 -15.45 0.89 -4.45
N LYS A 35 -16.22 1.77 -3.79
CA LYS A 35 -15.95 3.21 -3.77
C LYS A 35 -14.60 3.56 -3.14
N GLN A 36 -14.19 2.84 -2.10
CA GLN A 36 -12.90 3.06 -1.46
C GLN A 36 -11.74 2.52 -2.31
N SER A 37 -11.92 1.36 -2.95
CA SER A 37 -10.95 0.81 -3.89
C SER A 37 -10.66 1.77 -5.04
N THR A 38 -11.68 2.45 -5.58
CA THR A 38 -11.49 3.46 -6.64
C THR A 38 -10.60 4.61 -6.18
N LYS A 39 -10.77 5.12 -4.96
CA LYS A 39 -9.92 6.19 -4.43
C LYS A 39 -8.47 5.76 -4.25
N ILE A 40 -8.25 4.52 -3.82
CA ILE A 40 -6.89 3.97 -3.68
C ILE A 40 -6.25 3.82 -5.06
N GLN A 41 -7.02 3.34 -6.05
CA GLN A 41 -6.56 3.26 -7.43
C GLN A 41 -6.17 4.63 -7.99
N GLU A 42 -6.96 5.67 -7.74
CA GLU A 42 -6.64 7.04 -8.18
C GLU A 42 -5.30 7.53 -7.60
N VAL A 43 -5.07 7.36 -6.29
CA VAL A 43 -3.81 7.77 -5.65
C VAL A 43 -2.60 7.02 -6.22
N VAL A 44 -2.74 5.71 -6.46
CA VAL A 44 -1.67 4.90 -7.03
C VAL A 44 -1.39 5.31 -8.48
N TRP A 45 -2.44 5.61 -9.26
CA TRP A 45 -2.30 6.01 -10.65
C TRP A 45 -1.62 7.38 -10.80
N ASP A 46 -1.97 8.34 -9.95
CA ASP A 46 -1.31 9.66 -9.89
C ASP A 46 0.18 9.51 -9.57
N GLU A 47 0.52 8.62 -8.63
CA GLU A 47 1.91 8.39 -8.23
C GLU A 47 2.74 7.77 -9.38
N ILE A 48 2.18 6.80 -10.10
CA ILE A 48 2.83 6.17 -11.24
C ILE A 48 3.02 7.15 -12.39
N THR A 49 2.00 7.97 -12.66
CA THR A 49 2.07 9.06 -13.64
C THR A 49 3.22 10.02 -13.29
N ARG A 50 3.38 10.37 -12.02
CA ARG A 50 4.48 11.21 -11.55
C ARG A 50 5.85 10.55 -11.75
N HIS A 51 6.00 9.26 -11.46
CA HIS A 51 7.25 8.53 -11.72
C HIS A 51 7.61 8.56 -13.21
N ARG A 52 6.62 8.33 -14.10
CA ARG A 52 6.80 8.41 -15.55
C ARG A 52 7.27 9.79 -16.01
N GLU A 53 6.61 10.84 -15.56
CA GLU A 53 7.01 12.21 -15.92
C GLU A 53 8.43 12.55 -15.44
N ASN A 54 8.84 12.03 -14.29
CA ASN A 54 10.19 12.23 -13.77
C ASN A 54 11.25 11.47 -14.59
N LEU A 55 10.93 10.24 -15.03
CA LEU A 55 11.79 9.47 -15.94
C LEU A 55 12.01 10.22 -17.27
N ASP A 56 10.95 10.79 -17.83
CA ASP A 56 11.00 11.54 -19.09
C ASP A 56 11.74 12.89 -18.96
N ARG A 57 11.56 13.60 -17.83
CA ARG A 57 12.14 14.94 -17.62
C ARG A 57 13.60 14.93 -17.19
N GLU A 58 13.98 14.04 -16.27
CA GLU A 58 15.28 14.12 -15.59
C GLU A 58 16.42 13.44 -16.36
N ASN A 59 16.14 12.81 -17.51
CA ASN A 59 17.10 11.96 -18.20
C ASN A 59 17.71 10.96 -17.19
N LEU A 60 16.81 10.38 -16.38
CA LEU A 60 17.16 9.58 -15.20
C LEU A 60 18.14 8.48 -15.61
N ASP A 61 19.10 8.18 -14.74
CA ASP A 61 20.07 7.11 -14.97
C ASP A 61 19.31 5.78 -15.11
N ARG A 62 19.12 5.34 -16.36
CA ARG A 62 18.39 4.11 -16.70
C ARG A 62 19.10 2.85 -16.17
N GLU A 63 20.34 2.98 -15.70
CA GLU A 63 21.08 1.91 -15.04
C GLU A 63 20.88 1.88 -13.53
N ASN A 64 20.27 2.92 -12.93
CA ASN A 64 20.09 3.05 -11.50
C ASN A 64 18.70 3.59 -11.09
N PRO A 65 17.63 2.76 -11.15
CA PRO A 65 16.29 3.15 -10.71
C PRO A 65 16.27 3.48 -9.21
N ARG A 66 15.52 4.52 -8.83
CA ARG A 66 15.46 5.00 -7.43
C ARG A 66 14.60 4.11 -6.53
N ASP A 67 13.58 3.50 -7.11
CA ASP A 67 12.63 2.66 -6.41
C ASP A 67 12.03 1.59 -7.33
N PHE A 68 11.11 0.81 -6.75
CA PHE A 68 10.42 -0.28 -7.42
C PHE A 68 9.60 0.17 -8.64
N LEU A 69 8.98 1.35 -8.60
CA LEU A 69 8.15 1.84 -9.71
C LEU A 69 9.02 2.27 -10.88
N ASP A 70 10.11 3.01 -10.61
CA ASP A 70 11.10 3.37 -11.63
C ASP A 70 11.68 2.10 -12.29
N PHE A 71 12.01 1.08 -11.50
CA PHE A 71 12.50 -0.22 -12.01
C PHE A 71 11.47 -0.89 -12.93
N CYS A 72 10.22 -1.01 -12.50
CA CYS A 72 9.18 -1.64 -13.30
C CYS A 72 8.90 -0.89 -14.60
N LEU A 73 8.86 0.45 -14.57
CA LEU A 73 8.62 1.26 -15.77
C LEU A 73 9.76 1.12 -16.79
N LEU A 74 11.01 1.10 -16.33
CA LEU A 74 12.18 0.87 -17.20
C LEU A 74 12.19 -0.54 -17.79
N GLU A 75 11.78 -1.55 -17.02
CA GLU A 75 11.73 -2.93 -17.50
C GLU A 75 10.63 -3.13 -18.57
N VAL A 76 9.48 -2.47 -18.40
CA VAL A 76 8.41 -2.42 -19.41
C VAL A 76 8.89 -1.72 -20.69
N GLU A 77 9.67 -0.63 -20.57
CA GLU A 77 10.24 0.10 -21.72
C GLU A 77 11.25 -0.76 -22.51
N LYS A 78 12.08 -1.55 -21.81
CA LYS A 78 13.11 -2.41 -22.42
C LYS A 78 12.53 -3.57 -23.24
N GLN A 79 11.25 -3.93 -23.05
CA GLN A 79 10.58 -5.08 -23.70
C GLN A 79 11.35 -6.41 -23.57
N GLU A 80 12.26 -6.55 -22.60
CA GLU A 80 13.05 -7.76 -22.43
C GLU A 80 12.22 -8.85 -21.73
N LYS A 81 11.74 -9.83 -22.51
CA LYS A 81 11.54 -11.26 -22.18
C LYS A 81 10.75 -11.68 -20.92
N VAL A 82 10.17 -10.79 -20.13
CA VAL A 82 9.29 -11.19 -19.03
C VAL A 82 7.85 -11.25 -19.54
N GLU A 83 7.43 -12.44 -19.96
CA GLU A 83 6.03 -12.69 -20.31
C GLU A 83 5.11 -12.26 -19.15
N GLY A 84 4.18 -11.34 -19.45
CA GLY A 84 3.21 -10.83 -18.48
C GLY A 84 3.63 -9.58 -17.71
N LEU A 85 4.83 -9.04 -17.91
CA LEU A 85 5.20 -7.73 -17.35
C LEU A 85 4.73 -6.61 -18.27
N THR A 86 3.48 -6.17 -18.07
CA THR A 86 2.93 -4.95 -18.69
C THR A 86 2.92 -3.80 -17.69
N GLU A 87 2.77 -2.57 -18.19
CA GLU A 87 2.61 -1.39 -17.34
C GLU A 87 1.44 -1.57 -16.35
N GLU A 88 0.31 -2.10 -16.82
CA GLU A 88 -0.86 -2.35 -15.99
C GLU A 88 -0.59 -3.39 -14.89
N ASN A 89 0.19 -4.43 -15.20
CA ASN A 89 0.55 -5.44 -14.22
C ASN A 89 1.57 -4.90 -13.20
N ALA A 90 2.50 -4.04 -13.62
CA ALA A 90 3.41 -3.33 -12.70
C ALA A 90 2.63 -2.41 -11.74
N VAL A 91 1.66 -1.65 -12.25
CA VAL A 91 0.73 -0.85 -11.45
C VAL A 91 0.00 -1.72 -10.44
N TYR A 92 -0.53 -2.86 -10.89
CA TYR A 92 -1.28 -3.77 -10.03
C TYR A 92 -0.41 -4.36 -8.92
N VAL A 93 0.82 -4.80 -9.24
CA VAL A 93 1.76 -5.33 -8.24
C VAL A 93 2.16 -4.27 -7.22
N ALA A 94 2.42 -3.03 -7.66
CA ALA A 94 2.73 -1.93 -6.75
C ALA A 94 1.56 -1.62 -5.82
N MET A 95 0.33 -1.62 -6.34
CA MET A 95 -0.90 -1.44 -5.57
C MET A 95 -1.07 -2.56 -4.53
N GLU A 96 -0.91 -3.82 -4.93
CA GLU A 96 -1.01 -4.98 -4.04
C GLU A 96 0.06 -4.93 -2.95
N LEU A 97 1.30 -4.60 -3.28
CA LEU A 97 2.39 -4.46 -2.31
C LEU A 97 2.08 -3.38 -1.27
N PHE A 98 1.62 -2.22 -1.72
CA PHE A 98 1.25 -1.11 -0.85
C PHE A 98 0.08 -1.47 0.08
N MET A 99 -1.01 -2.02 -0.48
CA MET A 99 -2.18 -2.43 0.30
C MET A 99 -1.87 -3.55 1.29
N ALA A 100 -1.09 -4.55 0.88
CA ALA A 100 -0.67 -5.66 1.73
C ALA A 100 0.22 -5.20 2.89
N GLY A 101 1.04 -4.16 2.67
CA GLY A 101 1.94 -3.59 3.67
C GLY A 101 1.23 -2.66 4.65
N ILE A 102 0.48 -1.68 4.14
CA ILE A 102 -0.04 -0.56 4.94
C ILE A 102 -0.95 -1.01 6.09
N GLY A 103 -1.81 -2.01 5.86
CA GLY A 103 -2.70 -2.51 6.92
C GLY A 103 -1.92 -3.19 8.05
N LYS A 104 -0.90 -3.97 7.71
CA LYS A 104 -0.10 -4.74 8.68
C LYS A 104 0.80 -3.80 9.48
N THR A 105 1.56 -2.93 8.83
CA THR A 105 2.49 -2.01 9.50
C THR A 105 1.73 -1.01 10.37
N THR A 106 0.61 -0.45 9.88
CA THR A 106 -0.24 0.45 10.68
C THR A 106 -0.76 -0.24 11.93
N ASN A 107 -1.27 -1.47 11.81
CA ASN A 107 -1.76 -2.21 12.95
C ASN A 107 -0.64 -2.56 13.94
N THR A 108 0.52 -3.00 13.46
CA THR A 108 1.70 -3.27 14.30
C THR A 108 2.13 -2.01 15.05
N LEU A 109 2.23 -0.86 14.38
CA LEU A 109 2.57 0.42 14.99
C LEU A 109 1.53 0.85 16.03
N LEU A 110 0.24 0.68 15.73
CA LEU A 110 -0.84 1.00 16.66
C LEU A 110 -0.71 0.17 17.95
N TRP A 111 -0.56 -1.15 17.83
CA TRP A 111 -0.42 -2.04 18.98
C TRP A 111 0.86 -1.78 19.77
N SER A 112 1.98 -1.54 19.08
CA SER A 112 3.25 -1.25 19.76
C SER A 112 3.21 0.11 20.49
N LEU A 113 2.62 1.15 19.89
CA LEU A 113 2.38 2.42 20.58
C LEU A 113 1.44 2.26 21.78
N MET A 114 0.31 1.57 21.61
CA MET A 114 -0.63 1.29 22.69
C MET A 114 0.02 0.49 23.83
N TYR A 115 0.89 -0.47 23.51
CA TYR A 115 1.62 -1.22 24.50
C TYR A 115 2.61 -0.34 25.27
N MET A 116 3.31 0.57 24.58
CA MET A 116 4.22 1.51 25.24
C MET A 116 3.50 2.50 26.16
N THR A 117 2.31 3.00 25.80
CA THR A 117 1.56 3.92 26.68
C THR A 117 1.10 3.26 27.98
N LEU A 118 0.93 1.94 27.97
CA LEU A 118 0.57 1.15 29.15
C LEU A 118 1.79 0.70 29.97
N ASN A 119 3.01 0.81 29.43
CA ASN A 119 4.25 0.37 30.07
C ASN A 119 5.33 1.47 30.00
N PRO A 120 5.27 2.49 30.88
CA PRO A 120 6.16 3.66 30.83
C PRO A 120 7.65 3.33 30.94
N ASP A 121 8.00 2.27 31.64
CA ASP A 121 9.37 1.76 31.76
C ASP A 121 9.92 1.26 30.40
N ILE A 122 9.10 0.58 29.62
CA ILE A 122 9.43 0.13 28.26
C ILE A 122 9.55 1.35 27.33
N GLN A 123 8.58 2.27 27.41
CA GLN A 123 8.62 3.51 26.63
C GLN A 123 9.90 4.33 26.88
N ASN A 124 10.32 4.44 28.14
CA ASN A 124 11.56 5.14 28.51
C ASN A 124 12.82 4.45 27.96
N LYS A 125 12.87 3.11 27.97
CA LYS A 125 14.00 2.35 27.40
C LYS A 125 14.11 2.55 25.89
N VAL A 126 12.99 2.52 25.17
CA VAL A 126 12.96 2.77 23.72
C VAL A 126 13.44 4.18 23.40
N LEU A 127 12.91 5.19 24.10
CA LEU A 127 13.30 6.58 23.91
C LEU A 127 14.77 6.84 24.24
N PHE A 128 15.28 6.26 25.34
CA PHE A 128 16.69 6.34 25.71
C PHE A 128 17.58 5.74 24.62
N SER A 129 17.24 4.55 24.13
CA SER A 129 18.00 3.87 23.07
C SER A 129 18.06 4.75 21.80
N ILE A 130 16.91 5.29 21.36
CA ILE A 130 16.86 6.20 20.21
C ILE A 130 17.76 7.41 20.43
N LYS A 131 17.66 8.08 21.59
CA LYS A 131 18.50 9.24 21.92
C LYS A 131 19.99 8.89 21.92
N CYS A 132 20.38 7.75 22.48
CA CYS A 132 21.77 7.30 22.47
C CYS A 132 22.28 7.04 21.06
N TYR A 133 21.51 6.38 20.19
CA TYR A 133 21.88 6.19 18.79
C TYR A 133 22.14 7.52 18.09
N PHE A 134 21.23 8.49 18.20
CA PHE A 134 21.41 9.81 17.59
C PHE A 134 22.59 10.61 18.18
N CYS A 135 22.88 10.46 19.49
CA CYS A 135 24.02 11.09 20.14
C CYS A 135 25.36 10.43 19.78
N TYR A 136 25.35 9.17 19.33
CA TYR A 136 26.56 8.42 18.94
C TYR A 136 26.92 8.60 17.46
N THR A 137 25.99 9.09 16.64
CA THR A 137 26.17 9.25 15.18
C THR A 137 26.44 10.70 14.78
N MET A 138 26.46 11.64 15.73
CA MET A 138 26.76 13.07 15.56
C MET A 138 27.99 13.42 16.41
#